data_AF-A0A2D6P9G5-F1
#
_entry.id   AF-A0A2D6P9G5-F1
#
_cell.length_a   1.000
_cell.length_b   1.000
_cell.length_c   1.000
_cell.angle_alpha   90.00
_cell.angle_beta   90.00
_cell.angle_gamma   90.00
#
_symmetry.space_group_name_H-M   'P 1'
#
loop_
_entity.id
_entity.type
_entity.pdbx_description
1 polymer ?
#
loop_
_entity_poly.entity_id
_entity_poly.type
_entity_poly.pdbx_seq_one_letter_code
_entity_poly.pdbx_strand_id
1 'polypeptide(L)'
;MKLREKLSTIQNEFKSKKSRYNSFGKYNFRSAEDILEGLKPFNKKYNVHFTVKENLTVMGVDFPIIHSTATIHDNESDEFIDATAIVGVDLNAKGQQMPQKFGSASSYGKKYALGNLLLIDDTADSDAVNDHGFGNKVNNLEKKILASKKPVINTSNIDQAKKFLANGGLLKTLQEKYNITEEVLSELKNE
;
A
#
# COMPACT_ATOMS: atom_id res chain seq x y z
N MET A 1 1.64 -9.59 40.80
CA MET A 1 1.06 -9.95 39.48
C MET A 1 2.14 -10.66 38.70
N LYS A 2 1.82 -11.74 37.98
CA LYS A 2 2.76 -12.38 37.04
C LYS A 2 2.96 -11.50 35.81
N LEU A 3 4.06 -11.66 35.07
CA LEU A 3 4.35 -10.82 33.91
C LEU A 3 3.21 -10.83 32.87
N ARG A 4 2.57 -11.99 32.64
CA ARG A 4 1.42 -12.11 31.73
C ARG A 4 0.22 -11.26 32.15
N GLU A 5 -0.04 -11.16 33.45
CA GLU A 5 -1.12 -10.32 33.99
C GLU A 5 -0.78 -8.84 33.84
N LYS A 6 0.49 -8.46 34.14
CA LYS A 6 1.00 -7.10 33.93
C LYS A 6 0.85 -6.70 32.46
N LEU A 7 1.31 -7.54 31.53
CA LEU A 7 1.20 -7.31 30.09
C LEU A 7 -0.26 -7.19 29.64
N SER A 8 -1.14 -8.10 30.09
CA SER A 8 -2.56 -8.04 29.74
C SER A 8 -3.22 -6.73 30.18
N THR A 9 -2.92 -6.24 31.39
CA THR A 9 -3.42 -4.95 31.84
C THR A 9 -2.86 -3.79 31.02
N ILE A 10 -1.55 -3.82 30.69
CA ILE A 10 -0.92 -2.82 29.82
C ILE A 10 -1.59 -2.82 28.45
N GLN A 11 -1.81 -3.98 27.81
CA GLN A 11 -2.47 -4.08 26.50
C GLN A 11 -3.89 -3.49 26.51
N ASN A 12 -4.63 -3.68 27.62
CA ASN A 12 -5.97 -3.14 27.76
C ASN A 12 -5.99 -1.61 27.95
N GLU A 13 -5.11 -1.10 28.83
CA GLU A 13 -5.09 0.31 29.24
C GLU A 13 -4.31 1.21 28.26
N PHE A 14 -3.27 0.69 27.60
CA PHE A 14 -2.34 1.47 26.80
C PHE A 14 -2.99 1.97 25.51
N LYS A 15 -2.92 3.29 25.29
CA LYS A 15 -3.33 3.94 24.04
C LYS A 15 -2.23 4.91 23.59
N SER A 16 -1.66 4.66 22.41
CA SER A 16 -0.73 5.60 21.77
C SER A 16 -1.45 6.38 20.67
N LYS A 17 -1.42 7.71 20.73
CA LYS A 17 -2.04 8.58 19.72
C LYS A 17 -1.19 8.58 18.44
N LYS A 18 -1.85 8.64 17.27
CA LYS A 18 -1.17 8.91 16.00
C LYS A 18 -0.79 10.40 15.96
N SER A 19 0.39 10.75 16.43
CA SER A 19 0.88 12.12 16.63
C SER A 19 1.65 12.68 15.43
N ARG A 20 2.00 11.83 14.45
CA ARG A 20 2.88 12.19 13.32
C ARG A 20 2.10 12.08 12.02
N TYR A 21 2.37 12.97 11.07
CA TYR A 21 1.75 12.97 9.75
C TYR A 21 2.75 12.58 8.66
N ASN A 22 2.39 11.61 7.83
CA ASN A 22 3.14 11.24 6.63
C ASN A 22 2.57 12.04 5.44
N SER A 23 3.32 13.03 4.95
CA SER A 23 2.88 13.87 3.83
C SER A 23 2.84 13.15 2.49
N PHE A 24 3.65 12.10 2.29
CA PHE A 24 3.68 11.32 1.06
C PHE A 24 2.44 10.42 0.94
N GLY A 25 2.16 9.65 2.00
CA GLY A 25 1.01 8.75 2.05
C GLY A 25 -0.29 9.42 2.54
N LYS A 26 -0.21 10.67 2.99
CA LYS A 26 -1.33 11.47 3.53
C LYS A 26 -2.09 10.80 4.68
N TYR A 27 -1.37 10.21 5.63
CA TYR A 27 -1.96 9.54 6.80
C TYR A 27 -1.25 9.90 8.10
N ASN A 28 -1.99 9.85 9.21
CA ASN A 28 -1.42 9.96 10.55
C ASN A 28 -0.89 8.61 11.03
N PHE A 29 0.23 8.63 11.74
CA PHE A 29 0.87 7.45 12.30
C PHE A 29 1.49 7.77 13.67
N ARG A 30 1.91 6.71 14.36
CA ARG A 30 2.72 6.73 15.58
C ARG A 30 4.03 6.03 15.27
N SER A 31 5.15 6.55 15.74
CA SER A 31 6.44 5.87 15.60
C SER A 31 6.72 4.96 16.80
N ALA A 32 7.78 4.16 16.71
CA ALA A 32 8.23 3.34 17.83
C ALA A 32 8.55 4.21 19.06
N GLU A 33 9.11 5.41 18.84
CA GLU A 33 9.42 6.38 19.89
C GLU A 33 8.16 6.89 20.58
N ASP A 34 7.08 7.17 19.83
CA ASP A 34 5.80 7.58 20.42
C ASP A 34 5.22 6.48 21.33
N ILE A 35 5.37 5.21 20.93
CA ILE A 35 4.93 4.06 21.71
C ILE A 35 5.79 3.92 22.99
N LEU A 36 7.11 3.94 22.84
CA LEU A 36 8.05 3.81 23.96
C LEU A 36 7.91 4.94 24.98
N GLU A 37 7.69 6.19 24.53
CA GLU A 37 7.43 7.32 25.42
C GLU A 37 6.14 7.11 26.21
N GLY A 38 5.07 6.67 25.53
CA GLY A 38 3.79 6.38 26.17
C GLY A 38 3.86 5.26 27.19
N LEU A 39 4.80 4.33 27.09
CA LEU A 39 4.95 3.20 28.02
C LEU A 39 5.64 3.61 29.33
N LYS A 40 6.36 4.73 29.39
CA LYS A 40 7.12 5.12 30.61
C LYS A 40 6.27 5.13 31.90
N PRO A 41 5.03 5.65 31.92
CA PRO A 41 4.17 5.57 33.10
C PRO A 41 3.79 4.13 33.48
N PHE A 42 3.59 3.26 32.49
CA PHE A 42 3.24 1.85 32.69
C PHE A 42 4.42 1.05 33.24
N ASN A 43 5.64 1.31 32.75
CA ASN A 43 6.88 0.72 33.25
C ASN A 43 7.02 0.94 34.76
N LYS A 44 6.78 2.18 35.20
CA LYS A 44 6.81 2.52 36.63
C LYS A 44 5.66 1.89 37.40
N LYS A 45 4.43 1.93 36.87
CA LYS A 45 3.22 1.41 37.53
C LYS A 45 3.28 -0.10 37.76
N TYR A 46 3.76 -0.86 36.78
CA TYR A 46 3.77 -2.33 36.82
C TYR A 46 5.14 -2.94 37.13
N ASN A 47 6.15 -2.10 37.41
CA ASN A 47 7.53 -2.50 37.64
C ASN A 47 8.08 -3.42 36.53
N VAL A 48 8.01 -2.94 35.30
CA VAL A 48 8.49 -3.62 34.08
C VAL A 48 9.34 -2.66 33.25
N HIS A 49 10.07 -3.18 32.27
CA HIS A 49 10.68 -2.35 31.24
C HIS A 49 10.59 -3.00 29.85
N PHE A 50 10.64 -2.17 28.81
CA PHE A 50 10.60 -2.62 27.43
C PHE A 50 11.95 -2.40 26.75
N THR A 51 12.33 -3.35 25.91
CA THR A 51 13.52 -3.26 25.05
C THR A 51 13.13 -3.60 23.62
N VAL A 52 13.90 -3.11 22.65
CA VAL A 52 13.78 -3.53 21.26
C VAL A 52 15.16 -3.87 20.74
N LYS A 53 15.33 -5.09 20.23
CA LYS A 53 16.57 -5.56 19.61
C LYS A 53 16.31 -5.80 18.13
N GLU A 54 17.33 -5.59 17.31
CA GLU A 54 17.27 -5.83 15.88
C GLU A 54 18.39 -6.75 15.43
N ASN A 55 18.06 -7.68 14.55
CA ASN A 55 19.03 -8.51 13.84
C ASN A 55 18.84 -8.32 12.33
N LEU A 56 19.94 -8.42 11.59
CA LEU A 56 19.92 -8.35 10.14
C LEU A 56 20.20 -9.73 9.56
N THR A 57 19.31 -10.19 8.69
CA THR A 57 19.53 -11.38 7.86
C THR A 57 19.73 -10.91 6.43
N VAL A 58 20.81 -11.36 5.80
CA VAL A 58 21.04 -11.12 4.37
C VAL A 58 20.89 -12.45 3.66
N MET A 59 19.80 -12.61 2.89
CA MET A 59 19.59 -13.79 2.06
C MET A 59 20.18 -13.55 0.68
N GLY A 60 21.31 -14.18 0.37
CA GLY A 60 22.04 -13.93 -0.88
C GLY A 60 22.75 -12.58 -0.87
N VAL A 61 22.85 -11.92 -2.03
CA VAL A 61 23.63 -10.68 -2.19
C VAL A 61 22.77 -9.41 -2.05
N ASP A 62 21.44 -9.49 -2.25
CA ASP A 62 20.67 -8.30 -2.66
C ASP A 62 19.41 -7.97 -1.84
N PHE A 63 19.04 -8.76 -0.82
CA PHE A 63 17.81 -8.49 -0.05
C PHE A 63 18.01 -8.59 1.47
N PRO A 64 18.40 -7.48 2.13
CA PRO A 64 18.53 -7.41 3.58
C PRO A 64 17.15 -7.42 4.25
N ILE A 65 17.02 -8.19 5.32
CA ILE A 65 15.81 -8.32 6.13
C ILE A 65 16.17 -7.94 7.57
N ILE A 66 15.42 -6.99 8.14
CA ILE A 66 15.52 -6.61 9.54
C ILE A 66 14.47 -7.38 10.33
N HIS A 67 14.93 -8.08 11.37
CA HIS A 67 14.10 -8.70 12.39
C HIS A 67 14.13 -7.82 13.64
N SER A 68 13.04 -7.15 13.95
CA SER A 68 12.92 -6.33 15.16
C SER A 68 12.11 -7.10 16.20
N THR A 69 12.66 -7.27 17.40
CA THR A 69 12.01 -7.97 18.52
C THR A 69 11.81 -7.00 19.67
N ALA A 70 10.55 -6.74 20.02
CA ALA A 70 10.18 -6.00 21.22
C ALA A 70 10.01 -6.99 22.37
N THR A 71 10.50 -6.64 23.55
CA THR A 71 10.46 -7.50 24.73
C THR A 71 10.04 -6.69 25.94
N ILE A 72 9.05 -7.19 26.69
CA ILE A 72 8.75 -6.74 28.05
C ILE A 72 9.47 -7.64 29.04
N HIS A 73 10.15 -7.04 30.01
CA HIS A 73 10.85 -7.72 31.09
C HIS A 73 10.20 -7.37 32.42
N ASP A 74 10.04 -8.36 33.29
CA ASP A 74 9.71 -8.10 34.68
C ASP A 74 10.94 -7.56 35.42
N ASN A 75 10.80 -6.56 36.28
CA ASN A 75 11.90 -6.09 37.13
C ASN A 75 11.97 -6.85 38.46
N GLU A 76 10.99 -7.72 38.75
CA GLU A 76 10.90 -8.50 39.99
C GLU A 76 11.30 -9.97 39.78
N SER A 77 11.47 -10.40 38.53
CA SER A 77 11.87 -11.77 38.16
C SER A 77 12.63 -11.77 36.83
N ASP A 78 13.17 -12.93 36.45
CA ASP A 78 13.83 -13.11 35.14
C ASP A 78 12.84 -13.42 33.99
N GLU A 79 11.53 -13.25 34.21
CA GLU A 79 10.51 -13.48 33.17
C GLU A 79 10.54 -12.37 32.11
N PHE A 80 10.38 -12.78 30.85
CA PHE A 80 10.18 -11.88 29.72
C PHE A 80 9.19 -12.44 28.71
N ILE A 81 8.58 -11.56 27.92
CA ILE A 81 7.70 -11.92 26.79
C ILE A 81 8.11 -11.06 25.60
N ASP A 82 8.21 -11.64 24.42
CA ASP A 82 8.61 -10.95 23.21
C ASP A 82 7.61 -11.10 22.05
N ALA A 83 7.74 -10.19 21.09
CA ALA A 83 7.10 -10.28 19.80
C ALA A 83 8.02 -9.70 18.73
N THR A 84 8.01 -10.31 17.55
CA THR A 84 8.88 -9.93 16.43
C THR A 84 8.09 -9.36 15.27
N ALA A 85 8.71 -8.45 14.52
CA ALA A 85 8.31 -8.04 13.19
C ALA A 85 9.48 -8.21 12.20
N ILE A 86 9.16 -8.46 10.94
CA ILE A 86 10.12 -8.72 9.88
C ILE A 86 9.88 -7.70 8.76
N VAL A 87 10.92 -6.99 8.36
CA VAL A 87 10.85 -5.93 7.34
C VAL A 87 12.00 -6.09 6.34
N GLY A 88 11.67 -6.17 5.05
CA GLY A 88 12.66 -6.11 3.98
C GLY A 88 13.16 -4.68 3.75
N VAL A 89 14.46 -4.53 3.47
CA VAL A 89 15.06 -3.24 3.12
C VAL A 89 15.07 -3.10 1.60
N ASP A 90 14.30 -2.14 1.07
CA ASP A 90 14.35 -1.82 -0.37
C ASP A 90 15.62 -1.03 -0.70
N LEU A 91 16.66 -1.73 -1.15
CA LEU A 91 17.92 -1.13 -1.58
C LEU A 91 17.79 -0.31 -2.86
N ASN A 92 16.70 -0.43 -3.61
CA ASN A 92 16.47 0.29 -4.86
C ASN A 92 15.52 1.50 -4.69
N ALA A 93 15.05 1.76 -3.46
CA ALA A 93 14.20 2.92 -3.17
C ALA A 93 14.85 4.23 -3.63
N LYS A 94 14.20 4.92 -4.57
CA LYS A 94 14.66 6.20 -5.13
C LYS A 94 14.48 7.34 -4.13
N GLY A 95 15.41 8.29 -4.12
CA GLY A 95 15.31 9.48 -3.28
C GLY A 95 15.72 9.30 -1.82
N GLN A 96 16.16 8.11 -1.42
CA GLN A 96 16.73 7.85 -0.10
C GLN A 96 18.21 7.45 -0.20
N GLN A 97 19.03 7.99 0.70
CA GLN A 97 20.41 7.52 0.87
C GLN A 97 20.43 6.17 1.60
N MET A 98 21.49 5.37 1.42
CA MET A 98 21.58 4.03 2.02
C MET A 98 21.28 4.01 3.54
N PRO A 99 21.82 4.90 4.38
CA PRO A 99 21.47 4.93 5.80
C PRO A 99 19.97 5.21 6.06
N GLN A 100 19.32 6.00 5.20
CA GLN A 100 17.89 6.32 5.33
C GLN A 100 17.01 5.13 4.97
N LYS A 101 17.43 4.28 4.02
CA LYS A 101 16.72 3.04 3.66
C LYS A 101 16.67 2.08 4.85
N PHE A 102 17.83 1.82 5.47
CA PHE A 102 17.92 1.01 6.67
C PHE A 102 17.23 1.66 7.87
N GLY A 103 17.39 2.97 8.07
CA GLY A 103 16.75 3.70 9.16
C GLY A 103 15.22 3.67 9.06
N SER A 104 14.67 3.81 7.85
CA SER A 104 13.23 3.72 7.60
C SER A 104 12.70 2.31 7.86
N ALA A 105 13.39 1.28 7.35
CA ALA A 105 13.02 -0.12 7.56
C ALA A 105 13.09 -0.52 9.05
N SER A 106 14.16 -0.12 9.76
CA SER A 106 14.32 -0.33 11.20
C SER A 106 13.21 0.35 12.00
N SER A 107 12.92 1.63 11.70
CA SER A 107 11.84 2.37 12.37
C SER A 107 10.48 1.67 12.19
N TYR A 108 10.24 1.13 10.98
CA TYR A 108 9.04 0.35 10.69
C TYR A 108 9.01 -0.96 11.51
N GLY A 109 10.10 -1.73 11.47
CA GLY A 109 10.20 -3.00 12.20
C GLY A 109 9.99 -2.85 13.70
N LYS A 110 10.65 -1.87 14.33
CA LYS A 110 10.47 -1.57 15.76
C LYS A 110 9.02 -1.25 16.11
N LYS A 111 8.35 -0.42 15.28
CA LYS A 111 6.95 -0.05 15.46
C LYS A 111 6.04 -1.29 15.43
N TYR A 112 6.20 -2.17 14.44
CA TYR A 112 5.36 -3.37 14.34
C TYR A 112 5.68 -4.42 15.41
N ALA A 113 6.94 -4.55 15.83
CA ALA A 113 7.31 -5.46 16.92
C ALA A 113 6.63 -5.03 18.24
N LEU A 114 6.69 -3.72 18.55
CA LEU A 114 5.97 -3.14 19.68
C LEU A 114 4.46 -3.28 19.53
N GLY A 115 3.95 -3.06 18.31
CA GLY A 115 2.53 -3.23 17.99
C GLY A 115 2.02 -4.65 18.23
N ASN A 116 2.78 -5.65 17.79
CA ASN A 116 2.49 -7.07 18.00
C ASN A 116 2.49 -7.43 19.50
N LEU A 117 3.47 -6.93 20.26
CA LEU A 117 3.56 -7.19 21.70
C LEU A 117 2.42 -6.51 22.48
N LEU A 118 2.05 -5.30 22.11
CA LEU A 118 1.10 -4.45 22.86
C LEU A 118 -0.32 -4.51 22.31
N LEU A 119 -0.57 -5.30 21.27
CA LEU A 119 -1.85 -5.37 20.54
C LEU A 119 -2.33 -3.99 20.08
N ILE A 120 -1.37 -3.14 19.66
CA ILE A 120 -1.68 -1.81 19.15
C ILE A 120 -2.15 -1.98 17.72
N ASP A 121 -3.45 -1.76 17.54
CA ASP A 121 -4.01 -1.73 16.22
C ASP A 121 -3.58 -0.44 15.49
N ASP A 122 -2.78 -0.63 14.43
CA ASP A 122 -2.44 0.42 13.48
C ASP A 122 -3.49 0.53 12.38
N THR A 123 -4.36 -0.48 12.23
CA THR A 123 -5.59 -0.39 11.47
C THR A 123 -6.56 0.49 12.26
N ALA A 124 -6.60 1.76 11.88
CA ALA A 124 -7.95 2.28 11.66
C ALA A 124 -8.44 1.43 10.50
N ASP A 125 -9.50 0.66 10.66
CA ASP A 125 -10.14 -0.08 9.58
C ASP A 125 -10.26 0.83 8.35
N SER A 126 -9.29 0.70 7.46
CA SER A 126 -9.15 1.50 6.25
C SER A 126 -9.53 0.67 5.05
N ASP A 127 -10.02 -0.55 5.26
CA ASP A 127 -10.83 -1.23 4.24
C ASP A 127 -12.11 -0.43 3.93
N ALA A 128 -12.45 0.58 4.75
CA ALA A 128 -13.47 1.57 4.44
C ALA A 128 -13.01 2.76 3.57
N VAL A 129 -11.72 2.97 3.28
CA VAL A 129 -11.30 4.14 2.46
C VAL A 129 -10.01 4.00 1.63
N ASN A 130 -9.24 2.93 1.78
CA ASN A 130 -8.08 2.68 0.93
C ASN A 130 -8.51 1.99 -0.36
N ASP A 131 -9.07 2.77 -1.28
CA ASP A 131 -9.02 2.47 -2.72
C ASP A 131 -7.58 2.64 -3.22
N HIS A 132 -6.64 1.89 -2.63
CA HIS A 132 -5.26 1.84 -3.07
C HIS A 132 -5.14 0.88 -4.27
N GLY A 133 -5.52 1.41 -5.43
CA GLY A 133 -4.76 1.14 -6.65
C GLY A 133 -5.13 -0.11 -7.45
N PHE A 134 -6.28 -0.74 -7.19
CA PHE A 134 -6.85 -1.71 -8.14
C PHE A 134 -7.92 -1.11 -9.07
N GLY A 135 -8.61 -0.02 -8.68
CA GLY A 135 -9.60 0.66 -9.53
C GLY A 135 -9.01 1.33 -10.79
N ASN A 136 -7.76 1.79 -10.73
CA ASN A 136 -7.12 2.51 -11.85
C ASN A 136 -6.43 1.60 -12.89
N LYS A 137 -6.31 0.29 -12.62
CA LYS A 137 -5.82 -0.67 -13.63
C LYS A 137 -6.95 -1.18 -14.52
N VAL A 138 -8.16 -1.33 -14.00
CA VAL A 138 -9.32 -1.75 -14.80
C VAL A 138 -9.71 -0.66 -15.79
N ASN A 139 -9.75 0.60 -15.36
CA ASN A 139 -10.07 1.75 -16.24
C ASN A 139 -9.05 1.96 -17.38
N ASN A 140 -7.76 1.66 -17.15
CA ASN A 140 -6.73 1.76 -18.17
C ASN A 140 -6.70 0.55 -19.11
N LEU A 141 -7.10 -0.63 -18.63
CA LEU A 141 -7.22 -1.83 -19.47
C LEU A 141 -8.48 -1.75 -20.33
N GLU A 142 -9.62 -1.30 -19.79
CA GLU A 142 -10.82 -1.01 -20.56
C GLU A 142 -10.56 0.08 -21.60
N LYS A 143 -9.88 1.18 -21.26
CA LYS A 143 -9.49 2.20 -22.26
C LYS A 143 -8.52 1.68 -23.33
N LYS A 144 -7.59 0.77 -22.99
CA LYS A 144 -6.71 0.11 -23.98
C LYS A 144 -7.47 -0.89 -24.86
N ILE A 145 -8.46 -1.59 -24.32
CA ILE A 145 -9.32 -2.54 -25.05
C ILE A 145 -10.32 -1.77 -25.95
N LEU A 146 -10.85 -0.63 -25.48
CA LEU A 146 -11.71 0.25 -26.28
C LEU A 146 -10.92 0.97 -27.39
N ALA A 147 -9.67 1.36 -27.13
CA ALA A 147 -8.78 1.97 -28.12
C ALA A 147 -8.28 0.99 -29.19
N SER A 148 -8.48 -0.33 -29.02
CA SER A 148 -8.13 -1.37 -29.99
C SER A 148 -9.32 -1.87 -30.81
N LYS A 149 -10.55 -1.43 -30.52
CA LYS A 149 -11.70 -1.63 -31.41
C LYS A 149 -11.87 -0.44 -32.35
N LYS A 150 -11.83 -0.70 -33.67
CA LYS A 150 -12.16 0.32 -34.68
C LYS A 150 -13.59 0.83 -34.42
N PRO A 151 -13.82 2.16 -34.40
CA PRO A 151 -15.16 2.71 -34.25
C PRO A 151 -16.10 2.21 -35.34
N VAL A 152 -17.39 2.03 -35.02
CA VAL A 152 -18.37 1.42 -35.93
C VAL A 152 -19.14 2.50 -36.70
N ILE A 153 -19.26 2.32 -38.02
CA ILE A 153 -20.17 3.11 -38.87
C ILE A 153 -21.45 2.28 -39.07
N ASN A 154 -22.58 2.86 -38.68
CA ASN A 154 -23.93 2.31 -38.81
C ASN A 154 -24.89 3.38 -39.37
N THR A 155 -26.15 3.01 -39.56
CA THR A 155 -27.17 3.88 -40.17
C THR A 155 -27.38 5.21 -39.44
N SER A 156 -27.01 5.32 -38.17
CA SER A 156 -27.13 6.56 -37.39
C SER A 156 -26.03 7.59 -37.66
N ASN A 157 -24.90 7.18 -38.26
CA ASN A 157 -23.74 8.06 -38.49
C ASN A 157 -23.21 8.01 -39.93
N ILE A 158 -23.98 7.42 -40.86
CA ILE A 158 -23.63 7.26 -42.27
C ILE A 158 -23.41 8.60 -43.01
N ASP A 159 -24.08 9.67 -42.60
CA ASP A 159 -23.98 10.99 -43.26
C ASP A 159 -22.55 11.54 -43.31
N GLN A 160 -21.76 11.27 -42.28
CA GLN A 160 -20.36 11.71 -42.24
C GLN A 160 -19.48 10.89 -43.18
N ALA A 161 -19.76 9.59 -43.32
CA ALA A 161 -19.10 8.73 -44.28
C ALA A 161 -19.42 9.16 -45.72
N LYS A 162 -20.69 9.46 -46.01
CA LYS A 162 -21.13 10.01 -47.31
C LYS A 162 -20.46 11.34 -47.63
N LYS A 163 -20.41 12.27 -46.66
CA LYS A 163 -19.69 13.55 -46.82
C LYS A 163 -18.19 13.37 -47.07
N PHE A 164 -17.55 12.39 -46.42
CA PHE A 164 -16.13 12.11 -46.66
C PHE A 164 -15.90 11.59 -48.09
N LEU A 165 -16.74 10.68 -48.59
CA LEU A 165 -16.66 10.18 -49.96
C LEU A 165 -16.95 11.29 -50.99
N ALA A 166 -17.97 12.11 -50.75
CA ALA A 166 -18.33 13.24 -51.62
C ALA A 166 -17.21 14.28 -51.73
N ASN A 167 -16.38 14.44 -50.69
CA ASN A 167 -15.20 15.31 -50.70
C ASN A 167 -13.94 14.65 -51.29
N GLY A 168 -14.08 13.53 -52.01
CA GLY A 168 -12.97 12.83 -52.68
C GLY A 168 -12.24 11.80 -51.80
N GLY A 169 -12.80 11.44 -50.64
CA GLY A 169 -12.30 10.38 -49.79
C GLY A 169 -12.48 8.99 -50.40
N LEU A 170 -11.60 8.04 -50.08
CA LEU A 170 -11.68 6.66 -50.56
C LEU A 170 -12.41 5.76 -49.55
N LEU A 171 -13.30 4.89 -50.04
CA LEU A 171 -14.01 3.89 -49.22
C LEU A 171 -13.04 2.94 -48.49
N LYS A 172 -11.91 2.61 -49.12
CA LYS A 172 -10.85 1.80 -48.52
C LYS A 172 -10.30 2.42 -47.23
N THR A 173 -10.15 3.75 -47.20
CA THR A 173 -9.70 4.49 -46.01
C THR A 173 -10.70 4.39 -44.86
N LEU A 174 -12.00 4.33 -45.17
CA LEU A 174 -13.04 4.11 -44.15
C LEU A 174 -12.99 2.69 -43.60
N GLN A 175 -12.84 1.67 -44.45
CA GLN A 175 -12.74 0.26 -44.03
C GLN A 175 -11.46 -0.03 -43.21
N GLU A 176 -10.38 0.70 -43.48
CA GLU A 176 -9.13 0.58 -42.72
C GLU A 176 -9.25 1.19 -41.31
N LYS A 177 -10.01 2.29 -41.15
CA LYS A 177 -10.12 3.04 -39.88
C LYS A 177 -11.35 2.68 -39.04
N TYR A 178 -12.41 2.16 -39.65
CA TYR A 178 -13.70 1.91 -39.03
C TYR A 178 -14.21 0.49 -39.32
N ASN A 179 -15.03 -0.05 -38.41
CA ASN A 179 -15.82 -1.24 -38.68
C ASN A 179 -17.16 -0.81 -39.28
N ILE A 180 -17.41 -1.12 -40.56
CA ILE A 180 -18.63 -0.73 -41.25
C ILE A 180 -19.60 -1.91 -41.21
N THR A 181 -20.83 -1.68 -40.76
CA THR A 181 -21.91 -2.68 -40.81
C THR A 181 -22.24 -3.05 -42.26
N GLU A 182 -22.65 -4.30 -42.52
CA GLU A 182 -22.88 -4.79 -43.89
C GLU A 182 -23.96 -3.98 -44.63
N GLU A 183 -25.02 -3.58 -43.92
CA GLU A 183 -26.09 -2.72 -44.44
C GLU A 183 -25.54 -1.39 -44.96
N VAL A 184 -24.74 -0.69 -44.14
CA VAL A 184 -24.14 0.59 -44.51
C VAL A 184 -23.08 0.42 -45.60
N LEU A 185 -22.30 -0.67 -45.58
CA LEU A 185 -21.32 -0.93 -46.62
C LEU A 185 -21.98 -1.11 -47.99
N SER A 186 -23.17 -1.72 -48.03
CA SER A 186 -23.95 -1.86 -49.26
C SER A 186 -24.46 -0.50 -49.75
N GLU A 187 -24.91 0.36 -48.84
CA GLU A 187 -25.41 1.70 -49.17
C GLU A 187 -24.30 2.62 -49.69
N LEU A 188 -23.10 2.57 -49.08
CA LEU A 188 -21.94 3.36 -49.50
C LEU A 188 -21.28 2.85 -50.81
N LYS A 189 -21.63 1.66 -51.29
CA LYS A 189 -21.18 1.12 -52.59
C LYS A 189 -22.16 1.41 -53.73
N ASN A 190 -23.40 1.77 -53.39
CA ASN A 190 -24.49 1.99 -54.34
C ASN A 190 -24.73 3.49 -54.62
N GLU A 191 -23.93 4.39 -54.03
CA GLU A 191 -23.78 5.81 -54.39
C GLU A 191 -22.55 6.01 -55.28
#